data_AF-A0A0N1EJJ5-F1
#
_entry.id   AF-A0A0N1EJJ5-F1
#
_cell.length_a   1.000
_cell.length_b   1.000
_cell.length_c   1.000
_cell.angle_alpha   90.00
_cell.angle_beta   90.00
_cell.angle_gamma   90.00
#
_symmetry.space_group_name_H-M   'P 1'
#
loop_
_entity.id
_entity.type
_entity.pdbx_description
1 polymer ?
#
loop_
_entity_poly.entity_id
_entity_poly.type
_entity_poly.pdbx_seq_one_letter_code
_entity_poly.pdbx_strand_id
1 'polypeptide(L)'
;MHSDLEELAGSLRVIVSNEINVEAQENMMAFAINALGNTEGSIIAFLRDSKDVYTNAKPNVRMTFYCWLDELAGQIRMSAVSQSHEQLPFRCGINSLALIPFSNSLAVGISGVYSSEEKLNVWQSQI
;
A
#
# COMPACT_ATOMS: atom_id res chain seq x y z
N MET A 1 2.12 -17.97 3.39
CA MET A 1 1.30 -16.85 2.93
C MET A 1 0.19 -16.47 3.93
N HIS A 2 -0.27 -17.35 4.84
CA HIS A 2 -1.23 -16.97 5.90
C HIS A 2 -0.59 -16.18 7.07
N SER A 3 0.68 -16.43 7.41
CA SER A 3 1.37 -15.81 8.56
C SER A 3 1.38 -14.28 8.53
N ASP A 4 1.69 -13.70 7.37
CA ASP A 4 1.99 -12.27 7.29
C ASP A 4 0.71 -11.42 7.32
N LEU A 5 -0.39 -11.96 6.79
CA LEU A 5 -1.72 -11.32 6.89
C LEU A 5 -2.33 -11.48 8.29
N GLU A 6 -2.09 -12.61 8.96
CA GLU A 6 -2.48 -12.78 10.36
C GLU A 6 -1.70 -11.83 11.27
N GLU A 7 -0.40 -11.67 11.03
CA GLU A 7 0.43 -10.68 11.71
C GLU A 7 -0.05 -9.26 11.45
N LEU A 8 -0.38 -8.92 10.20
CA LEU A 8 -0.98 -7.64 9.84
C LEU A 8 -2.26 -7.40 10.63
N ALA A 9 -3.20 -8.35 10.62
CA ALA A 9 -4.46 -8.23 11.33
C ALA A 9 -4.30 -8.13 12.86
N GLY A 10 -3.31 -8.81 13.43
CA GLY A 10 -3.02 -8.79 14.86
C GLY A 10 -2.28 -7.54 15.35
N SER A 11 -1.48 -6.91 14.50
CA SER A 11 -0.59 -5.79 14.86
C SER A 11 -1.07 -4.43 14.37
N LEU A 12 -1.87 -4.37 13.28
CA LEU A 12 -2.32 -3.12 12.68
C LEU A 12 -3.22 -2.35 13.64
N ARG A 13 -2.80 -1.12 13.96
CA ARG A 13 -3.59 -0.16 14.74
C ARG A 13 -3.73 1.12 13.95
N VAL A 14 -4.81 1.23 13.19
CA VAL A 14 -5.06 2.43 12.39
C VAL A 14 -5.41 3.61 13.30
N ILE A 15 -4.57 4.64 13.24
CA ILE A 15 -4.75 5.92 13.91
C ILE A 15 -5.20 7.00 12.92
N VAL A 16 -5.70 8.09 13.47
CA VAL A 16 -6.05 9.31 12.74
C VAL A 16 -5.24 10.46 13.34
N SER A 17 -4.66 11.29 12.49
CA SER A 17 -3.90 12.47 12.92
C SER A 17 -4.27 13.67 12.05
N ASN A 18 -4.07 14.87 12.57
CA ASN A 18 -4.17 16.10 11.76
C ASN A 18 -2.92 16.30 10.89
N GLU A 19 -1.84 15.57 11.15
CA GLU A 19 -0.59 15.61 10.39
C GLU A 19 -0.47 14.37 9.50
N ILE A 20 -0.63 14.55 8.19
CA ILE A 20 -0.66 13.45 7.20
C ILE A 20 0.57 12.53 7.29
N ASN A 21 1.75 13.10 7.55
CA ASN A 21 2.99 12.31 7.62
C ASN A 21 3.02 11.43 8.88
N VAL A 22 2.47 11.91 9.99
CA VAL A 22 2.35 11.13 11.23
C VAL A 22 1.35 10.00 11.02
N GLU A 23 0.17 10.31 10.47
CA GLU A 23 -0.85 9.29 10.18
C GLU A 23 -0.32 8.20 9.25
N ALA A 24 0.31 8.60 8.15
CA ALA A 24 0.90 7.69 7.18
C ALA A 24 1.96 6.77 7.80
N GLN A 25 2.85 7.33 8.63
CA GLN A 25 3.94 6.59 9.25
C GLN A 25 3.44 5.58 10.28
N GLU A 26 2.52 5.98 11.14
CA GLU A 26 1.99 5.10 12.20
C GLU A 26 1.09 4.00 11.63
N ASN A 27 0.42 4.26 10.50
CA ASN A 27 -0.39 3.28 9.78
C ASN A 27 0.43 2.44 8.79
N MET A 28 1.76 2.56 8.75
CA MET A 28 2.60 1.92 7.74
C MET A 28 2.87 0.44 8.06
N MET A 29 2.75 -0.41 7.05
CA MET A 29 3.21 -1.79 7.08
C MET A 29 4.07 -2.09 5.85
N ALA A 30 5.07 -2.96 6.03
CA ALA A 30 6.02 -3.31 4.99
C ALA A 30 6.18 -4.83 4.90
N PHE A 31 6.15 -5.35 3.68
CA PHE A 31 6.28 -6.77 3.39
C PHE A 31 7.35 -6.97 2.33
N ALA A 32 8.18 -8.00 2.47
CA ALA A 32 9.14 -8.34 1.45
C ALA A 32 8.40 -8.76 0.15
N ILE A 33 8.85 -8.27 -1.00
CA ILE A 33 8.17 -8.51 -2.29
C ILE A 33 8.04 -10.01 -2.60
N ASN A 34 9.03 -10.80 -2.18
CA ASN A 34 9.05 -12.25 -2.35
C ASN A 34 8.00 -12.99 -1.51
N ALA A 35 7.43 -12.35 -0.48
CA ALA A 35 6.40 -12.94 0.37
C ALA A 35 5.02 -13.01 -0.31
N LEU A 36 4.79 -12.19 -1.34
CA LEU A 36 3.51 -12.11 -2.06
C LEU A 36 3.24 -13.30 -3.00
N GLY A 37 4.24 -14.15 -3.18
CA GLY A 37 4.22 -15.23 -4.16
C GLY A 37 4.58 -14.77 -5.57
N ASN A 38 4.69 -15.75 -6.47
CA ASN A 38 5.29 -15.54 -7.80
C ASN A 38 4.27 -15.44 -8.93
N THR A 39 2.97 -15.32 -8.61
CA THR A 39 1.91 -15.24 -9.62
C THR A 39 1.12 -13.95 -9.45
N GLU A 40 0.63 -13.41 -10.56
CA GLU A 40 -0.26 -12.23 -10.56
C GLU A 40 -1.46 -12.44 -9.62
N GLY A 41 -2.08 -13.63 -9.68
CA GLY A 41 -3.21 -13.98 -8.83
C GLY A 41 -2.88 -13.95 -7.33
N SER A 42 -1.69 -14.43 -6.94
CA SER A 42 -1.23 -14.36 -5.54
C SER A 42 -1.00 -12.92 -5.07
N ILE A 43 -0.37 -12.09 -5.90
CA ILE A 43 -0.13 -10.67 -5.61
C ILE A 43 -1.46 -9.92 -5.47
N ILE A 44 -2.38 -10.11 -6.41
CA ILE A 44 -3.72 -9.48 -6.38
C ILE A 44 -4.49 -9.89 -5.13
N ALA A 45 -4.47 -11.19 -4.78
CA ALA A 45 -5.13 -11.68 -3.58
C ALA A 45 -4.55 -11.01 -2.32
N PHE A 46 -3.22 -11.02 -2.17
CA PHE A 46 -2.53 -10.39 -1.04
C PHE A 46 -2.88 -8.90 -0.89
N LEU A 47 -2.88 -8.16 -2.00
CA LEU A 47 -3.22 -6.74 -2.01
C LEU A 47 -4.68 -6.48 -1.59
N ARG A 48 -5.62 -7.31 -2.03
CA ARG A 48 -7.03 -7.22 -1.63
C ARG A 48 -7.22 -7.57 -0.16
N ASP A 49 -6.63 -8.67 0.30
CA ASP A 49 -6.72 -9.11 1.68
C ASP A 49 -6.12 -8.06 2.63
N SER A 50 -4.99 -7.47 2.26
CA SER A 50 -4.37 -6.37 3.01
C SER A 50 -5.30 -5.16 3.12
N LYS A 51 -5.89 -4.72 2.00
CA LYS A 51 -6.86 -3.61 1.99
C LYS A 51 -8.06 -3.92 2.89
N ASP A 52 -8.57 -5.14 2.87
CA ASP A 52 -9.70 -5.56 3.71
C ASP A 52 -9.31 -5.56 5.21
N VAL A 53 -8.07 -5.91 5.56
CA VAL A 53 -7.55 -5.76 6.94
C VAL A 53 -7.55 -4.30 7.38
N TYR A 54 -7.09 -3.36 6.54
CA TYR A 54 -7.16 -1.93 6.86
C TYR A 54 -8.60 -1.43 6.99
N THR A 55 -9.50 -1.89 6.12
CA THR A 55 -10.93 -1.56 6.16
C THR A 55 -11.54 -1.99 7.50
N ASN A 56 -11.23 -3.21 7.95
CA ASN A 56 -11.73 -3.76 9.21
C ASN A 56 -11.08 -3.15 10.44
N ALA A 57 -9.86 -2.61 10.33
CA ALA A 57 -9.17 -1.95 11.44
C ALA A 57 -9.78 -0.59 11.80
N LYS A 58 -10.52 0.06 10.89
CA LYS A 58 -11.14 1.38 11.14
C LYS A 58 -12.47 1.61 10.39
N PRO A 59 -13.51 0.78 10.60
CA PRO A 59 -14.71 0.74 9.74
C PRO A 59 -15.59 2.01 9.73
N ASN A 60 -15.38 2.94 10.67
CA ASN A 60 -16.19 4.16 10.81
C ASN A 60 -15.45 5.44 10.39
N VAL A 61 -14.26 5.31 9.79
CA VAL A 61 -13.47 6.45 9.32
C VAL A 61 -13.20 6.26 7.84
N ARG A 62 -13.48 7.29 7.05
CA ARG A 62 -13.19 7.28 5.61
C ARG A 62 -11.70 7.49 5.40
N MET A 63 -11.02 6.47 4.91
CA MET A 63 -9.58 6.51 4.66
C MET A 63 -9.30 6.25 3.19
N THR A 64 -8.12 6.68 2.74
CA THR A 64 -7.52 6.24 1.50
C THR A 64 -6.41 5.24 1.85
N PHE A 65 -6.66 3.96 1.56
CA PHE A 65 -5.62 2.94 1.54
C PHE A 65 -4.75 3.12 0.30
N TYR A 66 -3.45 2.94 0.45
CA TYR A 66 -2.52 3.01 -0.67
C TYR A 66 -1.30 2.11 -0.45
N CYS A 67 -0.67 1.71 -1.53
CA CYS A 67 0.55 0.90 -1.51
C CYS A 67 1.46 1.20 -2.70
N TRP A 68 2.76 0.94 -2.51
CA TRP A 68 3.82 1.14 -3.51
C TRP A 68 4.97 0.16 -3.29
N LEU A 69 5.80 -0.01 -4.32
CA LEU A 69 7.05 -0.73 -4.21
C LEU A 69 8.17 0.22 -3.76
N ASP A 70 8.75 -0.05 -2.61
CA ASP A 70 10.08 0.44 -2.27
C ASP A 70 11.11 -0.49 -2.93
N GLU A 71 11.53 -0.12 -4.13
CA GLU A 71 12.43 -0.91 -4.98
C GLU A 71 13.80 -1.12 -4.33
N LEU A 72 14.30 -0.11 -3.60
CA LEU A 72 15.60 -0.19 -2.93
C LEU A 72 15.56 -1.13 -1.72
N ALA A 73 14.43 -1.17 -1.01
CA ALA A 73 14.23 -2.09 0.10
C ALA A 73 13.76 -3.49 -0.35
N GLY A 74 13.33 -3.64 -1.60
CA GLY A 74 12.68 -4.86 -2.08
C GLY A 74 11.37 -5.17 -1.33
N GLN A 75 10.66 -4.12 -0.92
CA GLN A 75 9.49 -4.23 -0.06
C GLN A 75 8.28 -3.54 -0.68
N ILE A 76 7.11 -4.13 -0.50
CA ILE A 76 5.85 -3.41 -0.68
C ILE A 76 5.53 -2.72 0.63
N ARG A 77 5.28 -1.42 0.53
CA ARG A 77 4.78 -0.62 1.62
C ARG A 77 3.32 -0.31 1.39
N MET A 78 2.56 -0.35 2.47
CA MET A 78 1.14 -0.03 2.48
C MET A 78 0.82 0.80 3.71
N SER A 79 -0.16 1.69 3.57
CA SER A 79 -0.61 2.54 4.66
C SER A 79 -2.01 3.06 4.32
N ALA A 80 -2.62 3.77 5.27
CA ALA A 80 -3.89 4.45 5.08
C ALA A 80 -3.84 5.83 5.74
N VAL A 81 -4.43 6.82 5.07
CA VAL A 81 -4.58 8.19 5.58
C VAL A 81 -6.03 8.64 5.49
N SER A 82 -6.44 9.54 6.37
CA SER A 82 -7.78 10.11 6.38
C SER A 82 -8.06 10.86 5.09
N GLN A 83 -9.26 10.69 4.52
CA GLN A 83 -9.66 11.40 3.31
C GLN A 83 -9.70 12.93 3.49
N SER A 84 -9.76 13.43 4.72
CA SER A 84 -9.67 14.86 5.04
C SER A 84 -8.33 15.49 4.68
N HIS A 85 -7.29 14.70 4.41
CA HIS A 85 -6.02 15.23 3.91
C HIS A 85 -6.03 15.57 2.42
N GLU A 86 -7.00 15.07 1.65
CA GLU A 86 -7.22 15.32 0.21
C GLU A 86 -6.06 14.89 -0.73
N GLN A 87 -4.94 14.43 -0.18
CA GLN A 87 -3.75 14.00 -0.91
C GLN A 87 -3.03 12.85 -0.20
N LEU A 88 -2.07 12.23 -0.89
CA LEU A 88 -1.17 11.23 -0.33
C LEU A 88 0.13 11.88 0.20
N PRO A 89 0.85 11.25 1.15
CA PRO A 89 2.04 11.83 1.80
C PRO A 89 3.31 11.77 0.94
N PHE A 90 3.19 11.66 -0.39
CA PHE A 90 4.34 11.59 -1.28
C PHE A 90 4.76 13.00 -1.71
N ARG A 91 6.08 13.23 -1.76
CA ARG A 91 6.69 14.47 -2.24
C ARG A 91 7.21 14.37 -3.68
N CYS A 92 6.76 13.36 -4.41
CA CYS A 92 7.13 13.10 -5.80
C CYS A 92 5.87 12.95 -6.66
N GLY A 93 6.04 12.95 -7.98
CA GLY A 93 4.95 12.65 -8.90
C GLY A 93 4.43 11.23 -8.69
N ILE A 94 3.11 11.07 -8.62
CA ILE A 94 2.45 9.77 -8.48
C ILE A 94 1.88 9.35 -9.82
N ASN A 95 2.09 8.09 -10.18
CA ASN A 95 1.37 7.40 -11.22
C ASN A 95 0.33 6.48 -10.55
N SER A 96 -0.93 6.93 -10.55
CA SER A 96 -2.03 6.19 -9.92
C SER A 96 -2.46 5.05 -10.84
N LEU A 97 -2.13 3.82 -10.45
CA LEU A 97 -2.42 2.62 -11.22
C LEU A 97 -3.65 1.90 -10.67
N ALA A 98 -4.43 1.33 -11.58
CA ALA A 98 -5.41 0.32 -11.20
C ALA A 98 -4.71 -0.95 -10.66
N LEU A 99 -5.45 -1.78 -9.93
CA LEU A 99 -4.90 -2.97 -9.24
C LEU A 99 -4.11 -3.89 -10.18
N ILE A 100 -4.62 -4.18 -11.38
CA ILE A 100 -3.97 -5.10 -12.33
C ILE A 100 -2.66 -4.52 -12.90
N PRO A 101 -2.62 -3.29 -13.46
CA PRO A 101 -1.36 -2.67 -13.85
C PRO A 101 -0.34 -2.56 -12.71
N PHE A 102 -0.80 -2.27 -11.48
CA PHE A 102 0.07 -2.22 -10.31
C PHE A 102 0.62 -3.59 -9.91
N SER A 103 -0.21 -4.64 -9.88
CA SER A 103 0.29 -6.00 -9.61
C SER A 103 1.32 -6.45 -10.65
N ASN A 104 1.14 -6.02 -11.90
CA ASN A 104 2.10 -6.29 -12.96
C ASN A 104 3.43 -5.56 -12.71
N SER A 105 3.39 -4.29 -12.27
CA SER A 105 4.62 -3.55 -11.94
C SER A 105 5.36 -4.18 -10.76
N LEU A 106 4.63 -4.70 -9.77
CA LEU A 106 5.21 -5.46 -8.66
C LEU A 106 5.89 -6.76 -9.12
N ALA A 107 5.25 -7.51 -10.01
CA ALA A 107 5.77 -8.78 -10.52
C ALA A 107 7.10 -8.61 -11.30
N VAL A 108 7.28 -7.46 -11.95
CA VAL A 108 8.54 -7.13 -12.66
C VAL A 108 9.50 -6.28 -11.82
N GLY A 109 9.14 -5.96 -10.57
CA GLY A 109 10.00 -5.22 -9.64
C GLY A 109 10.20 -3.74 -9.99
N ILE A 110 9.22 -3.10 -10.65
CA ILE A 110 9.32 -1.70 -11.09
C ILE A 110 8.46 -0.80 -10.22
N SER A 111 9.11 0.13 -9.50
CA SER A 111 8.43 1.18 -8.72
C SER A 111 7.95 2.37 -9.56
N GLY A 112 8.45 2.51 -10.79
CA GLY A 112 8.19 3.65 -11.67
C GLY A 112 9.13 4.84 -11.43
N VAL A 113 9.73 4.96 -10.25
CA VAL A 113 10.65 6.07 -9.89
C VAL A 113 11.90 6.08 -10.75
N TYR A 114 12.44 4.91 -11.08
CA TYR A 114 13.63 4.75 -11.93
C TYR A 114 13.29 4.49 -13.40
N SER A 115 12.02 4.69 -13.78
CA SER A 115 11.55 4.57 -15.16
C SER A 115 11.57 5.91 -15.87
N SER A 116 11.36 5.90 -17.19
CA SER A 116 11.33 7.12 -18.02
C SER A 116 10.28 8.16 -17.60
N GLU A 117 9.26 7.77 -16.84
CA GLU A 117 8.23 8.70 -16.35
C GLU A 117 8.57 9.34 -14.99
N GLU A 118 9.56 8.80 -14.26
CA GLU A 118 10.02 9.25 -12.93
C GLU A 118 8.90 9.48 -11.90
N LYS A 119 7.78 8.74 -12.05
CA LYS A 119 6.63 8.80 -11.14
C LYS A 119 6.50 7.51 -10.36
N LEU A 120 6.22 7.62 -9.07
CA LEU A 120 5.98 6.47 -8.21
C LEU A 120 4.65 5.81 -8.57
N ASN A 121 4.71 4.54 -8.96
CA ASN A 121 3.55 3.69 -9.14
C ASN A 121 2.88 3.45 -7.79
N VAL A 122 1.62 3.85 -7.68
CA VAL A 122 0.82 3.67 -6.47
C VAL A 122 -0.52 3.04 -6.85
N TRP A 123 -0.92 2.00 -6.13
CA TRP A 123 -2.32 1.59 -6.11
C TRP A 123 -2.97 2.13 -4.85
N GLN A 124 -4.15 2.75 -5.00
CA GLN A 124 -4.95 3.30 -3.92
C GLN A 124 -6.42 2.89 -4.03
N SER A 125 -7.09 2.81 -2.88
CA SER A 125 -8.53 2.54 -2.78
C SER A 125 -9.11 3.32 -1.61
N GLN A 126 -10.34 3.80 -1.77
CA GLN A 126 -11.11 4.30 -0.64
C GLN A 126 -11.60 3.12 0.20
N ILE A 127 -11.49 3.24 1.52
CA ILE A 127 -11.92 2.25 2.52
C ILE A 127 -12.69 2.92 3.66
#